data_AF-A0A537GSW2-F1
#
_entry.id   AF-A0A537GSW2-F1
#
_cell.length_a   1.000
_cell.length_b   1.000
_cell.length_c   1.000
_cell.angle_alpha   90.00
_cell.angle_beta   90.00
_cell.angle_gamma   90.00
#
_symmetry.space_group_name_H-M   'P 1'
#
loop_
_entity.id
_entity.type
_entity.pdbx_description
1 polymer ?
#
loop_
_entity_poly.entity_id
_entity_poly.type
_entity_poly.pdbx_seq_one_letter_code
_entity_poly.pdbx_strand_id
1 'polypeptide(L)' 'MAKFQLIVSDPVSKTSKAASIEGAKAQALVGKSIGDEVDGKLLGIGNMKLKITGGTDKDGIPMRFDIQGGAKKRAILSGG' A
#
# COMPACT_ATOMS: atom_id res chain seq x y z
N MET A 1 3.22 -17.46 -3.45
CA MET A 1 2.48 -16.30 -3.96
C MET A 1 2.16 -15.39 -2.79
N ALA A 2 2.55 -14.11 -2.85
CA ALA A 2 2.41 -13.20 -1.73
C ALA A 2 0.92 -12.86 -1.50
N LYS A 3 0.44 -13.12 -0.28
CA LYS A 3 -0.86 -12.67 0.19
C LYS A 3 -0.70 -11.22 0.63
N PHE A 4 -1.42 -10.31 -0.01
CA PHE A 4 -1.38 -8.89 0.37
C PHE A 4 -2.61 -8.58 1.22
N GLN A 5 -2.36 -8.14 2.44
CA GLN A 5 -3.39 -7.52 3.27
C GLN A 5 -3.44 -6.03 2.94
N LEU A 6 -4.56 -5.58 2.40
CA LEU A 6 -4.82 -4.18 2.11
C LEU A 6 -5.70 -3.61 3.22
N ILE A 7 -5.27 -2.50 3.83
CA ILE A 7 -6.10 -1.76 4.78
C ILE A 7 -6.64 -0.54 4.04
N VAL A 8 -7.95 -0.53 3.79
CA VAL A 8 -8.63 0.62 3.20
C VAL A 8 -9.23 1.45 4.32
N SER A 9 -8.68 2.64 4.51
CA SER A 9 -9.18 3.64 5.44
C SER A 9 -9.98 4.69 4.69
N ASP A 10 -11.24 4.87 5.08
CA ASP A 10 -12.08 5.96 4.61
C ASP A 10 -12.07 7.11 5.64
N PRO A 11 -11.48 8.28 5.33
CA PRO A 11 -11.41 9.39 6.28
C PRO A 11 -12.77 10.03 6.57
N VAL A 12 -13.76 9.89 5.68
CA VAL A 12 -15.11 10.45 5.87
C VAL A 12 -15.92 9.55 6.79
N SER A 13 -15.86 8.24 6.54
CA SER A 13 -16.58 7.24 7.32
C SER A 13 -15.86 6.85 8.61
N LYS A 14 -14.59 7.25 8.79
CA LYS A 14 -13.67 6.81 9.86
C LYS A 14 -13.57 5.28 10.02
N THR A 15 -13.91 4.52 8.98
CA THR A 15 -13.83 3.06 9.01
C THR A 15 -12.56 2.59 8.34
N SER A 16 -11.95 1.58 8.93
CA SER A 16 -10.87 0.82 8.30
C SER A 16 -11.42 -0.56 7.98
N LYS A 17 -11.23 -1.00 6.73
CA LYS A 17 -11.58 -2.35 6.30
C LYS A 17 -10.32 -3.05 5.83
N ALA A 18 -10.02 -4.19 6.44
CA ALA A 18 -8.98 -5.08 5.98
C ALA A 18 -9.54 -5.96 4.85
N ALA A 19 -8.99 -5.81 3.65
CA ALA A 19 -9.29 -6.66 2.50
C ALA A 19 -8.06 -7.51 2.19
N SER A 20 -8.22 -8.83 2.14
CA SER A 20 -7.16 -9.73 1.69
C SER A 20 -7.29 -9.93 0.18
N ILE A 21 -6.25 -9.57 -0.57
CA ILE A 21 -6.19 -9.79 -2.02
C ILE A 21 -5.09 -10.80 -2.36
N GLU A 22 -5.36 -11.65 -3.35
CA GLU A 22 -4.45 -12.71 -3.77
C GLU A 22 -4.13 -12.62 -5.28
N GLY A 23 -2.90 -13.00 -5.65
CA GLY A 23 -2.49 -13.28 -7.02
C GLY A 23 -2.47 -12.07 -7.96
N ALA A 24 -3.49 -11.93 -8.80
CA ALA A 24 -3.48 -11.01 -9.94
C ALA A 24 -3.68 -9.54 -9.56
N LYS A 25 -4.51 -9.26 -8.56
CA LYS A 25 -4.80 -7.88 -8.11
C LYS A 25 -3.63 -7.25 -7.38
N ALA A 26 -2.86 -8.08 -6.68
CA ALA A 26 -1.66 -7.66 -5.99
C ALA A 26 -0.55 -7.25 -6.95
N GLN A 27 -0.41 -7.94 -8.08
CA GLN A 27 0.62 -7.65 -9.07
C GLN A 27 0.40 -6.29 -9.75
N ALA A 28 -0.85 -5.81 -9.84
CA ALA A 28 -1.18 -4.47 -10.33
C ALA A 28 -0.78 -3.34 -9.37
N LEU A 29 -0.57 -3.64 -8.08
CA LEU A 29 -0.05 -2.69 -7.10
C LEU A 29 1.48 -2.62 -7.11
N VAL A 30 2.16 -3.63 -7.67
CA VAL A 30 3.63 -3.68 -7.73
C VAL A 30 4.12 -2.67 -8.76
N GLY A 31 5.00 -1.76 -8.34
CA GLY A 31 5.56 -0.70 -9.17
C GLY A 31 4.85 0.65 -9.07
N LYS A 32 3.76 0.74 -8.30
CA LYS A 32 3.16 2.02 -7.90
C LYS A 32 3.93 2.66 -6.73
N SER A 33 4.01 3.98 -6.72
CA SER A 33 4.72 4.74 -5.69
C SER A 33 3.77 5.15 -4.56
N ILE A 34 4.31 5.42 -3.37
CA ILE A 34 3.52 6.04 -2.30
C ILE A 34 3.06 7.42 -2.78
N GLY A 35 1.77 7.69 -2.67
CA GLY A 35 1.13 8.91 -3.17
C GLY A 35 0.35 8.72 -4.47
N ASP A 36 0.54 7.61 -5.19
CA ASP A 36 -0.23 7.30 -6.40
C ASP A 36 -1.69 7.00 -6.09
N GLU A 37 -2.56 7.42 -7.01
CA GLU A 37 -3.96 7.01 -7.05
C GLU A 37 -4.12 5.70 -7.83
N VAL A 38 -4.87 4.76 -7.24
CA VAL A 38 -5.24 3.48 -7.83
C VAL A 38 -6.75 3.34 -7.82
N ASP A 39 -7.32 2.91 -8.94
CA ASP A 39 -8.75 2.61 -9.00
C ASP A 39 -9.10 1.39 -8.13
N GLY A 40 -10.00 1.57 -7.17
CA GLY A 40 -10.53 0.52 -6.30
C GLY A 40 -11.24 -0.61 -7.07
N LYS A 41 -11.56 -0.40 -8.35
CA LYS A 41 -12.08 -1.43 -9.25
C LYS A 41 -11.06 -2.55 -9.47
N LEU A 42 -9.77 -2.22 -9.54
CA LEU A 42 -8.69 -3.20 -9.65
C LEU A 42 -8.56 -4.05 -8.37
N LEU A 43 -8.94 -3.48 -7.23
CA LEU A 43 -8.82 -4.12 -5.90
C LEU A 43 -10.10 -4.86 -5.49
N GLY A 44 -11.22 -4.65 -6.22
CA GLY A 44 -12.52 -5.23 -5.89
C GLY A 44 -13.27 -4.51 -4.77
N ILE A 45 -12.93 -3.25 -4.50
CA ILE A 45 -13.47 -2.43 -3.39
C ILE A 45 -14.43 -1.35 -3.93
N GLY A 46 -14.86 -1.48 -5.20
CA GLY A 46 -15.84 -0.58 -5.83
C GLY A 46 -15.22 0.54 -6.67
N ASN A 47 -16.04 1.46 -7.18
CA ASN A 47 -15.64 2.57 -8.06
C ASN A 47 -15.06 3.77 -7.27
N MET A 48 -14.09 3.52 -6.40
CA MET A 48 -13.50 4.56 -5.57
C MET A 48 -12.00 4.65 -5.84
N LYS A 49 -11.49 5.86 -6.04
CA LYS A 49 -10.05 6.09 -6.15
C LYS A 49 -9.42 5.99 -4.77
N LEU A 50 -8.41 5.13 -4.66
CA LEU A 50 -7.67 4.89 -3.44
C LEU A 50 -6.27 5.48 -3.60
N LYS A 51 -5.80 6.20 -2.58
CA LYS A 51 -4.43 6.70 -2.55
C LYS A 51 -3.55 5.73 -1.78
N ILE A 52 -2.39 5.36 -2.33
CA ILE A 52 -1.40 4.58 -1.59
C ILE A 52 -0.75 5.51 -0.56
N THR A 53 -1.05 5.29 0.71
CA THR A 53 -0.48 6.09 1.82
C THR A 53 0.80 5.48 2.39
N GLY A 54 1.02 4.19 2.16
CA GLY A 54 2.20 3.46 2.63
C GLY A 54 1.98 1.96 2.61
N GLY A 55 2.89 1.23 3.25
CA GLY A 55 2.84 -0.21 3.38
C GLY A 55 3.92 -0.72 4.33
N THR A 56 3.81 -2.00 4.67
CA THR A 56 4.77 -2.70 5.55
C THR A 56 5.22 -3.97 4.85
N ASP A 57 6.52 -4.27 4.90
CA ASP A 57 7.06 -5.54 4.40
C ASP A 57 6.83 -6.67 5.42
N LYS A 58 7.10 -7.92 5.02
CA LYS A 58 6.98 -9.12 5.88
C LYS A 58 7.73 -9.01 7.21
N ASP A 59 8.86 -8.29 7.21
CA ASP A 59 9.71 -8.10 8.40
C ASP A 59 9.28 -6.90 9.27
N GLY A 60 8.13 -6.27 8.99
CA GLY A 60 7.65 -5.11 9.74
C GLY A 60 8.30 -3.79 9.36
N ILE A 61 9.10 -3.75 8.28
CA ILE A 61 9.77 -2.53 7.81
C ILE A 61 8.73 -1.63 7.13
N PRO A 62 8.50 -0.39 7.62
CA PRO A 62 7.58 0.53 6.99
C PRO A 62 8.19 1.12 5.72
N MET A 63 7.35 1.35 4.72
CA MET A 63 7.72 2.13 3.54
C MET A 63 7.74 3.62 3.89
N ARG A 64 8.82 4.32 3.50
CA ARG A 64 8.96 5.77 3.69
C ARG A 64 8.94 6.45 2.32
N PHE A 65 8.17 7.53 2.19
CA PHE A 65 7.98 8.25 0.93
C PHE A 65 9.30 8.78 0.31
N ASP A 66 10.29 9.07 1.15
CA ASP A 66 11.62 9.57 0.75
C ASP A 66 12.52 8.47 0.15
N ILE A 67 12.24 7.20 0.46
CA ILE A 67 13.05 6.07 0.02
C ILE A 67 12.51 5.57 -1.33
N GLN A 68 13.18 5.97 -2.41
CA GLN A 68 12.87 5.47 -3.75
C GLN A 68 13.38 4.04 -3.95
N GLY A 69 12.59 3.23 -4.68
CA GLY A 69 12.92 1.87 -5.10
C GLY A 69 12.29 0.78 -4.24
N GLY A 70 12.07 -0.39 -4.83
CA GLY A 70 11.40 -1.53 -4.18
C GLY A 70 12.30 -2.44 -3.33
N ALA A 71 13.52 -1.99 -3.00
CA ALA A 71 14.49 -2.77 -2.24
C ALA A 71 14.68 -2.22 -0.83
N LYS A 72 15.05 -3.10 0.12
CA LYS A 72 15.39 -2.71 1.49
C LYS A 72 16.63 -1.81 1.47
N LYS A 73 16.48 -0.57 1.92
CA LYS A 73 17.58 0.38 2.08
C LYS A 73 17.83 0.65 3.56
N ARG A 74 19.11 0.76 3.93
CA ARG A 74 19.53 1.23 5.25
C ARG A 74 19.93 2.69 5.11
N ALA A 75 19.20 3.57 5.78
CA ALA A 75 19.49 4.99 5.84
C ALA A 75 19.80 5.39 7.28
N ILE A 76 20.71 6.34 7.47
CA ILE A 76 20.93 6.97 8.77
C ILE A 76 19.81 7.99 8.95
N LEU A 77 19.04 7.84 10.04
CA LEU A 77 17.95 8.74 10.37
C LEU A 77 18.43 9.71 11.44
N SER A 78 18.35 11.01 11.16
CA SER A 78 18.63 12.06 12.13
C SER A 78 17.40 12.44 12.96
N GLY A 79 16.20 12.10 12.48
CA GLY A 79 14.92 12.35 13.16
C GLY A 79 13.72 11.84 12.34
N GLY A 80 12.59 11.68 13.01
CA GLY A 80 11.31 11.18 12.46
C GLY A 80 10.14 11.98 12.98
#